data_AF-A0AAP2BQ81-F1
#
_entry.id   AF-A0AAP2BQ81-F1
#
_cell.length_a   1.000
_cell.length_b   1.000
_cell.length_c   1.000
_cell.angle_alpha   90.00
_cell.angle_beta   90.00
_cell.angle_gamma   90.00
#
_symmetry.space_group_name_H-M   'P 1'
#
loop_
_entity.id
_entity.type
_entity.pdbx_description
1 polymer ?
#
loop_
_entity_poly.entity_id
_entity_poly.type
_entity_poly.pdbx_seq_one_letter_code
_entity_poly.pdbx_strand_id
1 'polypeptide(L)'
;MAPDLHTFYMQSLPAQPSWKITPDAALVAQVRRVLLEQAGQRNAESTLYENMLTAVRRNYADMTLEDMTPQTNARRLFSTDEVVPGMFTRQAWEGGIQDAIDAAVASRRDEIDWVLSDNRNTVSTDVSPEALKQRLTNRYFTDFAGAWLNFLNSIRLNPAHNITDVTDQL
;
A
#
# COMPACT_ATOMS: atom_id res chain seq x y z
N MET A 1 19.89 -2.29 -18.98
CA MET A 1 21.07 -1.43 -19.26
C MET A 1 22.25 -2.02 -18.52
N ALA A 2 23.41 -2.17 -19.17
CA ALA A 2 24.56 -2.86 -18.58
C ALA A 2 25.24 -1.98 -17.50
N PRO A 3 25.32 -2.42 -16.23
CA PRO A 3 25.92 -1.65 -15.12
C PRO A 3 27.37 -1.19 -15.39
N ASP A 4 28.12 -1.97 -16.17
CA ASP A 4 29.53 -1.75 -16.45
C ASP A 4 29.79 -0.50 -17.32
N LEU A 5 28.85 -0.13 -18.18
CA LEU A 5 28.97 1.03 -19.06
C LEU A 5 28.94 2.34 -18.29
N HIS A 6 28.05 2.48 -17.30
CA HIS A 6 27.95 3.70 -16.49
C HIS A 6 29.20 3.89 -15.63
N THR A 7 29.70 2.80 -15.04
CA THR A 7 30.93 2.80 -14.24
C THR A 7 32.15 3.18 -15.08
N PHE A 8 32.29 2.57 -16.26
CA PHE A 8 33.34 2.93 -17.23
C PHE A 8 33.30 4.41 -17.62
N TYR A 9 32.12 4.94 -17.96
CA TYR A 9 31.96 6.34 -18.33
C TYR A 9 32.30 7.30 -17.18
N MET A 10 31.83 7.02 -15.96
CA MET A 10 32.14 7.84 -14.78
C MET A 10 33.63 7.87 -14.45
N GLN A 11 34.32 6.73 -14.58
CA GLN A 11 35.77 6.63 -14.34
C GLN A 11 36.59 7.29 -15.45
N SER A 12 36.11 7.25 -16.70
CA SER A 12 36.83 7.78 -17.87
C SER A 12 36.61 9.28 -18.09
N LEU A 13 35.54 9.87 -17.53
CA LEU A 13 35.17 11.28 -17.71
C LEU A 13 36.26 12.29 -17.28
N PRO A 14 36.98 12.10 -16.16
CA PRO A 14 38.07 13.00 -15.77
C PRO A 14 39.23 13.00 -16.77
N ALA A 15 39.50 11.85 -17.41
CA ALA A 15 40.54 11.68 -18.41
C ALA A 15 40.09 12.12 -19.83
N GLN A 16 38.78 12.17 -20.08
CA GLN A 16 38.20 12.53 -21.38
C GLN A 16 37.11 13.60 -21.22
N PRO A 17 37.48 14.88 -20.96
CA PRO A 17 36.52 15.94 -20.67
C PRO A 17 35.58 16.25 -21.84
N SER A 18 36.00 15.95 -23.07
CA SER A 18 35.22 16.13 -24.29
C SER A 18 34.03 15.17 -24.41
N TRP A 19 34.00 14.09 -23.62
CA TRP A 19 32.87 13.16 -23.56
C TRP A 19 31.71 13.69 -22.72
N LYS A 20 31.88 14.86 -22.08
CA LYS A 20 30.79 15.54 -21.39
C LYS A 20 29.71 15.92 -22.40
N ILE A 21 28.55 15.32 -22.24
CA ILE A 21 27.34 15.76 -22.91
C ILE A 21 27.02 17.17 -22.41
N THR A 22 26.75 18.10 -23.31
CA THR A 22 26.19 19.41 -22.94
C THR A 22 24.68 19.22 -22.75
N PRO A 23 24.16 19.28 -21.51
CA PRO A 23 22.74 19.05 -21.28
C PRO A 23 21.93 20.21 -21.86
N ASP A 24 20.82 19.90 -22.52
CA ASP A 24 19.79 20.89 -22.80
C ASP A 24 19.14 21.29 -21.47
N ALA A 25 19.48 22.48 -20.99
CA ALA A 25 19.00 22.99 -19.70
C ALA A 25 17.47 23.12 -19.65
N ALA A 26 16.82 23.42 -20.78
CA ALA A 26 15.37 23.54 -20.86
C ALA A 26 14.71 22.16 -20.75
N LEU A 27 15.23 21.17 -21.48
CA LEU A 27 14.76 19.79 -21.39
C LEU A 27 14.95 19.22 -19.97
N VAL A 28 16.11 19.43 -19.36
CA VAL A 28 16.39 18.97 -17.99
C VAL A 28 15.43 19.60 -16.98
N ALA A 29 15.17 20.92 -17.09
CA ALA A 29 14.22 21.60 -16.22
C ALA A 29 12.78 21.07 -16.40
N GLN A 30 12.37 20.80 -17.63
CA GLN A 30 11.06 20.23 -17.94
C GLN A 30 10.89 18.83 -17.36
N VAL A 31 11.85 17.94 -17.60
CA VAL A 31 11.83 16.56 -17.07
C VAL A 31 11.83 16.58 -15.55
N ARG A 32 12.65 17.45 -14.92
CA ARG A 32 12.67 17.60 -13.46
C ARG A 32 11.30 18.00 -12.91
N ARG A 33 10.60 18.93 -13.56
CA ARG A 33 9.26 19.35 -13.14
C ARG A 33 8.27 18.18 -13.17
N VAL A 34 8.23 17.43 -14.27
CA VAL A 34 7.36 16.25 -14.42
C VAL A 34 7.66 15.20 -13.33
N LEU A 35 8.94 14.91 -13.08
CA LEU A 35 9.33 13.94 -12.05
C LEU A 35 8.95 14.40 -10.64
N LEU A 36 9.12 15.68 -10.32
CA LEU A 36 8.74 16.24 -9.02
C LEU A 36 7.22 16.20 -8.83
N GLU A 37 6.45 16.49 -9.87
CA GLU A 37 4.98 16.37 -9.85
C GLU A 37 4.54 14.93 -9.63
N GLN A 38 5.10 13.96 -10.37
CA GLN A 38 4.78 12.54 -10.21
C GLN A 38 5.19 11.99 -8.84
N ALA A 39 6.38 12.35 -8.35
CA ALA A 39 6.85 11.93 -7.03
C ALA A 39 5.99 12.55 -5.92
N GLY A 40 5.65 13.84 -6.04
CA GLY A 40 4.74 14.52 -5.12
C GLY A 40 3.36 13.87 -5.08
N GLN A 41 2.80 13.50 -6.23
CA GLN A 41 1.52 12.80 -6.31
C GLN A 41 1.56 11.43 -5.60
N ARG A 42 2.58 10.61 -5.85
CA ARG A 42 2.73 9.30 -5.20
C ARG A 42 2.87 9.41 -3.68
N ASN A 43 3.61 10.42 -3.22
CA ASN A 43 3.78 10.69 -1.80
C ASN A 43 2.46 11.16 -1.16
N ALA A 44 1.71 12.02 -1.84
CA ALA A 44 0.40 12.47 -1.38
C ALA A 44 -0.61 11.30 -1.28
N GLU A 45 -0.68 10.44 -2.30
CA GLU A 45 -1.57 9.25 -2.26
C GLU A 45 -1.16 8.26 -1.17
N SER A 46 0.14 8.05 -0.96
CA SER A 46 0.61 7.19 0.12
C SER A 46 0.27 7.76 1.50
N THR A 47 0.46 9.06 1.70
CA THR A 47 0.09 9.73 2.97
C THR A 47 -1.43 9.65 3.21
N LEU A 48 -2.22 9.87 2.17
CA LEU A 48 -3.68 9.76 2.23
C LEU A 48 -4.12 8.36 2.65
N TYR A 49 -3.54 7.33 2.04
CA TYR A 49 -3.81 5.93 2.38
C TYR A 49 -3.45 5.58 3.82
N GLU A 50 -2.27 5.98 4.30
CA GLU A 50 -1.87 5.72 5.69
C GLU A 50 -2.76 6.43 6.71
N ASN A 51 -3.15 7.68 6.42
CA ASN A 51 -4.08 8.43 7.27
C ASN A 51 -5.46 7.75 7.33
N MET A 52 -5.96 7.30 6.18
CA MET A 52 -7.21 6.54 6.06
C MET A 52 -7.17 5.27 6.93
N LEU A 53 -6.12 4.45 6.81
CA LEU A 53 -5.95 3.24 7.62
C LEU A 53 -5.85 3.56 9.12
N THR A 54 -5.10 4.61 9.48
CA THR A 54 -4.91 5.03 10.87
C THR A 54 -6.22 5.49 11.52
N ALA A 55 -7.08 6.17 10.76
CA ALA A 55 -8.39 6.60 11.23
C ALA A 55 -9.30 5.40 11.52
N VAL A 56 -9.31 4.40 10.62
CA VAL A 56 -10.14 3.20 10.78
C VAL A 56 -9.61 2.29 11.90
N ARG A 57 -8.29 2.09 11.99
CA ARG A 57 -7.66 1.18 12.98
C ARG A 57 -8.15 1.40 14.42
N ARG A 58 -8.47 2.64 14.80
CA ARG A 58 -8.92 2.97 16.17
C ARG A 58 -10.25 2.33 16.56
N ASN A 59 -11.07 1.95 15.57
CA ASN A 59 -12.44 1.48 15.78
C ASN A 59 -12.60 -0.05 15.64
N TYR A 60 -11.55 -0.75 15.19
CA TYR A 60 -11.59 -2.19 14.93
C TYR A 60 -10.42 -2.87 15.61
N ALA A 61 -10.73 -3.74 16.58
CA ALA A 61 -9.73 -4.55 17.25
C ALA A 61 -9.15 -5.61 16.30
N ASP A 62 -7.89 -5.98 16.54
CA ASP A 62 -7.24 -7.06 15.79
C ASP A 62 -7.96 -8.39 16.05
N MET A 63 -8.09 -9.20 15.01
CA MET A 63 -8.84 -10.44 15.02
C MET A 63 -7.88 -11.62 15.21
N THR A 64 -8.11 -12.40 16.27
CA THR A 64 -7.30 -13.59 16.58
C THR A 64 -7.89 -14.85 15.97
N LEU A 65 -7.16 -15.97 16.07
CA LEU A 65 -7.65 -17.29 15.67
C LEU A 65 -8.93 -17.69 16.43
N GLU A 66 -9.06 -17.28 17.69
CA GLU A 66 -10.21 -17.60 18.54
C GLU A 66 -11.46 -16.84 18.09
N ASP A 67 -11.29 -15.56 17.74
CA ASP A 67 -12.38 -14.73 17.21
C ASP A 67 -12.95 -15.28 15.91
N MET A 68 -12.11 -15.94 15.09
CA MET A 68 -12.52 -16.59 13.84
C MET A 68 -13.18 -17.96 14.06
N THR A 69 -12.96 -18.59 15.23
CA THR A 69 -13.44 -19.94 15.54
C THR A 69 -14.27 -19.98 16.84
N PRO A 70 -15.29 -19.14 17.01
CA PRO A 70 -15.95 -18.95 18.31
C PRO A 70 -16.66 -20.19 18.85
N GLN A 71 -16.96 -21.18 17.99
CA GLN A 71 -17.64 -22.42 18.34
C GLN A 71 -16.69 -23.62 18.51
N THR A 72 -15.38 -23.42 18.28
CA THR A 72 -14.36 -24.48 18.32
C THR A 72 -13.16 -24.00 19.10
N ASN A 73 -12.61 -24.83 19.98
CA ASN A 73 -11.34 -24.50 20.63
C ASN A 73 -10.16 -24.76 19.67
N ALA A 74 -10.00 -23.89 18.66
CA ALA A 74 -8.97 -24.03 17.63
C ALA A 74 -7.55 -24.05 18.23
N ARG A 75 -7.32 -23.37 19.36
CA ARG A 75 -6.04 -23.38 20.08
C ARG A 75 -5.58 -24.76 20.53
N ARG A 76 -6.49 -25.73 20.68
CA ARG A 76 -6.11 -27.11 21.00
C ARG A 76 -5.31 -27.75 19.87
N LEU A 77 -5.70 -27.49 18.63
CA LEU A 77 -5.12 -28.10 17.44
C LEU A 77 -4.08 -27.19 16.79
N PHE A 78 -4.31 -25.89 16.81
CA PHE A 78 -3.53 -24.92 16.07
C PHE A 78 -2.96 -23.84 16.96
N SER A 79 -1.76 -23.36 16.64
CA SER A 79 -1.12 -22.20 17.25
C SER A 79 -0.72 -21.19 16.19
N THR A 80 -0.79 -19.91 16.54
CA THR A 80 -0.19 -18.81 15.79
C THR A 80 0.14 -17.66 16.75
N ASP A 81 1.22 -16.94 16.46
CA ASP A 81 1.60 -15.70 17.13
C ASP A 81 1.14 -14.45 16.36
N GLU A 82 0.56 -14.64 15.17
CA GLU A 82 0.07 -13.56 14.30
C GLU A 82 -1.42 -13.30 14.53
N VAL A 83 -1.82 -12.05 14.30
CA VAL A 83 -3.22 -11.62 14.29
C VAL A 83 -3.53 -10.92 12.97
N VAL A 84 -4.78 -10.91 12.55
CA VAL A 84 -5.20 -10.08 11.42
C VAL A 84 -5.53 -8.69 11.95
N PRO A 85 -4.86 -7.61 11.49
CA PRO A 85 -5.19 -6.27 11.91
C PRO A 85 -6.67 -5.96 11.67
N GLY A 86 -7.36 -5.37 12.66
CA GLY A 86 -8.82 -5.22 12.63
C GLY A 86 -9.35 -4.47 11.41
N MET A 87 -8.55 -3.52 10.91
CA MET A 87 -8.82 -2.74 9.70
C MET A 87 -8.86 -3.56 8.40
N PHE A 88 -8.32 -4.78 8.40
CA PHE A 88 -8.35 -5.72 7.27
C PHE A 88 -9.37 -6.84 7.48
N THR A 89 -10.46 -6.55 8.16
CA THR A 89 -11.60 -7.46 8.31
C THR A 89 -12.75 -7.05 7.40
N ARG A 90 -13.69 -7.98 7.15
CA ARG A 90 -14.93 -7.66 6.42
C ARG A 90 -15.73 -6.56 7.13
N GLN A 91 -15.78 -6.61 8.45
CA GLN A 91 -16.48 -5.62 9.26
C GLN A 91 -15.87 -4.21 9.10
N ALA A 92 -14.54 -4.11 9.07
CA ALA A 92 -13.87 -2.83 8.82
C ALA A 92 -14.04 -2.34 7.39
N TRP A 93 -14.06 -3.25 6.41
CA TRP A 93 -14.38 -2.89 5.02
C TRP A 93 -15.77 -2.26 4.92
N GLU A 94 -16.79 -2.98 5.36
CA GLU A 94 -18.20 -2.55 5.24
C GLU A 94 -18.55 -1.37 6.14
N GLY A 95 -17.88 -1.23 7.29
CA GLY A 95 -18.23 -0.23 8.31
C GLY A 95 -17.35 1.01 8.37
N GLY A 96 -16.21 1.06 7.68
CA GLY A 96 -15.27 2.18 7.83
C GLY A 96 -14.37 2.47 6.64
N ILE A 97 -13.77 1.44 6.02
CA ILE A 97 -12.81 1.66 4.92
C ILE A 97 -13.50 2.24 3.68
N GLN A 98 -14.68 1.72 3.31
CA GLN A 98 -15.42 2.25 2.16
C GLN A 98 -15.70 3.75 2.30
N ASP A 99 -16.22 4.16 3.46
CA ASP A 99 -16.51 5.57 3.77
C ASP A 99 -15.24 6.42 3.82
N ALA A 100 -14.15 5.88 4.37
CA ALA A 100 -12.87 6.59 4.45
C ALA A 100 -12.24 6.80 3.06
N ILE A 101 -12.39 5.83 2.14
CA ILE A 101 -12.00 5.99 0.73
C ILE A 101 -12.87 7.07 0.07
N ASP A 102 -14.19 7.05 0.29
CA ASP A 102 -15.10 8.04 -0.31
C ASP A 102 -14.82 9.45 0.20
N ALA A 103 -14.53 9.62 1.49
CA ALA A 103 -14.11 10.89 2.07
C ALA A 103 -12.78 11.39 1.50
N ALA A 104 -11.81 10.48 1.32
CA ALA A 104 -10.51 10.80 0.71
C ALA A 104 -10.65 11.28 -0.73
N VAL A 105 -11.53 10.64 -1.51
CA VAL A 105 -11.83 11.00 -2.90
C VAL A 105 -12.57 12.33 -2.98
N ALA A 106 -13.56 12.54 -2.11
CA ALA A 106 -14.31 13.80 -2.02
C ALA A 106 -13.39 14.98 -1.68
N SER A 107 -12.53 14.83 -0.66
CA SER A 107 -11.54 15.84 -0.29
C SER A 107 -10.62 16.20 -1.44
N ARG A 108 -10.21 15.23 -2.27
CA ARG A 108 -9.35 15.49 -3.43
C ARG A 108 -10.10 16.19 -4.57
N ARG A 109 -11.37 15.83 -4.78
CA ARG A 109 -12.23 16.49 -5.76
C ARG A 109 -12.43 17.96 -5.42
N ASP A 110 -12.77 18.24 -4.16
CA ASP A 110 -12.91 19.62 -3.68
C ASP A 110 -11.57 20.34 -3.81
N GLU A 111 -10.45 19.63 -3.55
CA GLU A 111 -9.11 20.21 -3.70
C GLU A 111 -8.83 20.71 -5.12
N ILE A 112 -9.10 19.83 -6.07
CA ILE A 112 -8.93 20.09 -7.49
C ILE A 112 -9.89 21.19 -7.94
N ASP A 113 -11.17 21.15 -7.55
CA ASP A 113 -12.17 22.14 -7.96
C ASP A 113 -11.83 23.56 -7.47
N TRP A 114 -11.35 23.70 -6.22
CA TRP A 114 -10.92 25.02 -5.73
C TRP A 114 -9.65 25.52 -6.43
N VAL A 115 -8.68 24.64 -6.75
CA VAL A 115 -7.46 25.02 -7.49
C VAL A 115 -7.77 25.40 -8.93
N LEU A 116 -8.69 24.68 -9.59
CA LEU A 116 -9.04 24.88 -11.00
C LEU A 116 -9.84 26.16 -11.27
N SER A 117 -10.46 26.76 -10.24
CA SER A 117 -11.11 28.07 -10.38
C SER A 117 -10.16 29.19 -10.85
N ASP A 118 -8.83 28.99 -10.71
CA ASP A 118 -7.79 29.96 -11.09
C ASP A 118 -6.95 29.55 -12.33
N ASN A 119 -7.10 28.33 -12.89
CA ASN A 119 -6.29 27.93 -14.06
C ASN A 119 -6.97 26.89 -14.97
N ARG A 120 -7.30 27.28 -16.20
CA ARG A 120 -7.95 26.46 -17.24
C ARG A 120 -6.95 25.64 -18.06
N ASN A 121 -6.34 24.62 -17.46
CA ASN A 121 -5.63 23.60 -18.25
C ASN A 121 -6.07 22.19 -17.87
N THR A 122 -6.26 21.38 -18.91
CA THR A 122 -6.91 20.07 -18.95
C THR A 122 -6.38 19.12 -17.88
N VAL A 123 -7.26 18.69 -16.98
CA VAL A 123 -7.01 17.65 -15.97
C VAL A 123 -6.51 16.39 -16.67
N SER A 124 -5.25 16.01 -16.43
CA SER A 124 -4.72 14.72 -16.83
C SER A 124 -5.59 13.61 -16.23
N THR A 125 -5.97 12.64 -17.04
CA THR A 125 -6.81 11.48 -16.68
C THR A 125 -6.29 10.67 -15.49
N ASP A 126 -5.00 10.82 -15.13
CA ASP A 126 -4.37 10.24 -13.92
C ASP A 126 -4.85 10.86 -12.58
N VAL A 127 -5.63 11.94 -12.66
CA VAL A 127 -6.08 12.75 -11.50
C VAL A 127 -7.61 12.69 -11.33
N SER A 128 -8.34 11.81 -12.04
CA SER A 128 -9.79 11.70 -11.81
C SER A 128 -10.09 11.12 -10.41
N PRO A 129 -11.11 11.65 -9.71
CA PRO A 129 -11.56 11.12 -8.42
C PRO A 129 -11.87 9.61 -8.47
N GLU A 130 -12.43 9.13 -9.58
CA GLU A 130 -12.78 7.73 -9.81
C GLU A 130 -11.54 6.85 -9.95
N ALA A 131 -10.50 7.32 -10.66
CA ALA A 131 -9.23 6.61 -10.77
C ALA A 131 -8.53 6.53 -9.40
N LEU A 132 -8.59 7.60 -8.61
CA LEU A 132 -8.08 7.60 -7.23
C LEU A 132 -8.81 6.58 -6.36
N LYS A 133 -10.15 6.54 -6.42
CA LYS A 133 -10.97 5.54 -5.69
C LYS A 133 -10.53 4.12 -6.04
N GLN A 134 -10.34 3.83 -7.32
CA GLN A 134 -9.89 2.51 -7.78
C GLN A 134 -8.48 2.17 -7.28
N ARG A 135 -7.53 3.11 -7.38
CA ARG A 135 -6.16 2.90 -6.87
C ARG A 135 -6.12 2.63 -5.38
N LEU A 136 -6.83 3.43 -4.57
CA LEU A 136 -6.91 3.25 -3.12
C LEU A 136 -7.57 1.91 -2.76
N THR A 137 -8.65 1.55 -3.45
CA THR A 137 -9.36 0.27 -3.24
C THR A 137 -8.47 -0.93 -3.60
N ASN A 138 -7.78 -0.87 -4.74
CA ASN A 138 -6.87 -1.94 -5.15
C ASN A 138 -5.70 -2.09 -4.19
N ARG A 139 -5.13 -0.98 -3.73
CA ARG A 139 -4.06 -0.99 -2.71
C ARG A 139 -4.56 -1.61 -1.41
N TYR A 140 -5.74 -1.19 -0.94
CA TYR A 140 -6.37 -1.77 0.25
C TYR A 140 -6.54 -3.29 0.12
N PHE A 141 -7.09 -3.79 -0.98
CA PHE A 141 -7.29 -5.24 -1.15
C PHE A 141 -5.97 -6.02 -1.31
N THR A 142 -4.92 -5.38 -1.83
CA THR A 142 -3.58 -5.96 -1.87
C THR A 142 -3.05 -6.17 -0.44
N ASP A 143 -3.15 -5.15 0.41
CA ASP A 143 -2.69 -5.21 1.79
C ASP A 143 -3.58 -6.13 2.66
N PHE A 144 -4.90 -6.10 2.42
CA PHE A 144 -5.86 -7.04 3.01
C PHE A 144 -5.45 -8.48 2.72
N ALA A 145 -5.24 -8.83 1.45
CA ALA A 145 -4.83 -10.18 1.08
C ALA A 145 -3.48 -10.55 1.68
N GLY A 146 -2.53 -9.61 1.73
CA GLY A 146 -1.23 -9.80 2.39
C GLY A 146 -1.36 -10.11 3.88
N ALA A 147 -2.18 -9.35 4.62
CA ALA A 147 -2.42 -9.57 6.05
C ALA A 147 -3.04 -10.95 6.32
N TRP A 148 -4.03 -11.34 5.52
CA TRP A 148 -4.66 -12.65 5.62
C TRP A 148 -3.72 -13.79 5.25
N LEU A 149 -2.93 -13.63 4.18
CA LEU A 149 -1.96 -14.62 3.76
C LEU A 149 -0.88 -14.84 4.84
N ASN A 150 -0.38 -13.76 5.45
CA ASN A 150 0.59 -13.84 6.55
C ASN A 150 0.00 -14.59 7.75
N PHE A 151 -1.22 -14.23 8.16
CA PHE A 151 -1.92 -14.93 9.24
C PHE A 151 -2.11 -16.43 8.93
N LEU A 152 -2.69 -16.78 7.78
CA LEU A 152 -2.96 -18.17 7.43
C LEU A 152 -1.66 -19.00 7.32
N ASN A 153 -0.59 -18.43 6.76
CA ASN A 153 0.70 -19.10 6.64
C ASN A 153 1.45 -19.24 7.98
N SER A 154 1.06 -18.47 9.00
CA SER A 154 1.64 -18.57 10.34
C SER A 154 1.04 -19.69 11.17
N ILE A 155 -0.14 -20.19 10.81
CA ILE A 155 -0.83 -21.26 11.54
C ILE A 155 0.02 -22.54 11.52
N ARG A 156 0.19 -23.14 12.70
CA ARG A 156 0.90 -24.41 12.90
C ARG A 156 0.01 -25.38 13.65
N LEU A 157 0.12 -26.66 13.31
CA LEU A 157 -0.44 -27.74 14.14
C LEU A 157 0.40 -27.87 15.41
N ASN A 158 -0.25 -27.98 16.56
CA ASN A 158 0.42 -28.20 17.82
C ASN A 158 1.11 -29.58 17.84
N PRO A 159 2.36 -29.69 18.31
CA PRO A 159 3.04 -30.97 18.39
C PRO A 159 2.33 -31.92 19.36
N ALA A 160 2.02 -33.13 18.90
CA ALA A 160 1.52 -34.22 19.73
C ALA A 160 2.70 -34.93 20.41
N HIS A 161 2.64 -35.11 21.73
CA HIS A 161 3.72 -35.73 22.51
C HIS A 161 3.40 -37.18 22.93
N ASN A 162 2.14 -37.61 22.80
CA ASN A 162 1.68 -38.96 23.13
C ASN A 162 0.52 -39.43 22.22
N ILE A 163 0.17 -40.72 22.28
CA ILE A 163 -0.93 -41.32 21.47
C ILE A 163 -2.30 -40.68 21.76
N THR A 164 -2.54 -40.26 22.99
CA THR A 164 -3.78 -39.55 23.37
C THR A 164 -3.86 -38.22 22.65
N ASP A 165 -2.76 -37.46 22.59
CA ASP A 165 -2.67 -36.19 21.85
C ASP A 165 -2.93 -36.40 20.35
N VAL A 166 -2.39 -37.48 19.75
CA VAL A 166 -2.64 -37.82 18.34
C VAL A 166 -4.11 -38.16 18.10
N THR A 167 -4.73 -38.89 19.03
CA THR A 167 -6.14 -39.28 18.93
C THR A 167 -7.06 -38.07 19.09
N ASP A 168 -6.69 -37.10 19.93
CA ASP A 168 -7.40 -35.83 20.09
C ASP A 168 -7.30 -34.90 18.87
N GLN A 169 -6.37 -35.17 17.94
CA GLN A 169 -6.13 -34.38 16.72
C GLN A 169 -6.79 -34.97 15.45
N LEU A 170 -7.41 -36.15 15.52
CA LEU A 170 -8.06 -36.87 14.40
C LEU A 170 -9.58 -36.73 14.43
#